data_AF-A0A5K1K614-F1
#
_entry.id   AF-A0A5K1K614-F1
#
_cell.length_a   1.000
_cell.length_b   1.000
_cell.length_c   1.000
_cell.angle_alpha   90.00
_cell.angle_beta   90.00
_cell.angle_gamma   90.00
#
_symmetry.space_group_name_H-M   'P 1'
#
loop_
_entity.id
_entity.type
_entity.pdbx_description
1 polymer ?
#
loop_
_entity_poly.entity_id
_entity_poly.type
_entity_poly.pdbx_seq_one_letter_code
_entity_poly.pdbx_strand_id
1 'polypeptide(L)'
;MFSVRTWPDDQPPGIPASSEPRLKVKVEGDSHMIEIDSAPASGLASGSGSGFESGVSSGPRLRRDDMDLNLDDRPPSAARAFLDGLRRPLGHAARHLHALGVVSEADLDLICTMPDAWDELGELLTRSGVSVIEWLMVKEAFKGRARLVSAVV
;
A
#
# COMPACT_ATOMS: atom_id res chain seq x y z
N MET A 1 45.90 11.95 -1.74
CA MET A 1 45.71 11.71 -0.30
C MET A 1 44.88 12.85 0.24
N PHE A 2 43.59 12.63 0.52
CA PHE A 2 42.70 13.67 1.03
C PHE A 2 42.54 13.48 2.54
N SER A 3 43.05 14.45 3.32
CA SER A 3 42.85 14.49 4.77
C SER A 3 41.41 14.89 5.07
N VAL A 4 40.62 13.91 5.55
CA VAL A 4 39.32 14.14 6.17
C VAL A 4 39.57 14.78 7.54
N ARG A 5 39.20 16.06 7.66
CA ARG A 5 39.10 16.76 8.96
C ARG A 5 37.87 16.21 9.69
N THR A 6 38.10 15.38 10.70
CA THR A 6 37.11 15.06 11.73
C THR A 6 36.88 16.31 12.57
N TRP A 7 35.65 16.82 12.59
CA TRP A 7 35.27 17.88 13.52
C TRP A 7 35.31 17.33 14.95
N PRO A 8 35.90 18.06 15.91
CA PRO A 8 35.78 17.72 17.32
C PRO A 8 34.34 17.95 17.78
N ASP A 9 33.79 16.85 18.26
CA ASP A 9 32.60 16.67 19.09
C ASP A 9 32.18 17.95 19.86
N ASP A 10 31.09 18.58 19.40
CA ASP A 10 30.37 19.62 20.12
C ASP A 10 29.46 18.94 21.14
N GLN A 11 30.09 18.38 22.18
CA GLN A 11 29.38 17.65 23.24
C GLN A 11 28.87 18.67 24.28
N PRO A 12 27.55 18.87 24.41
CA PRO A 12 27.02 19.79 25.41
C PRO A 12 27.29 19.25 26.83
N PRO A 13 27.75 20.09 27.77
CA PRO A 13 27.99 19.67 29.13
C PRO A 13 26.64 19.51 29.85
N GLY A 14 26.27 18.29 30.25
CA GLY A 14 25.20 18.14 31.26
C GLY A 14 24.27 16.94 31.21
N ILE A 15 24.60 15.83 30.53
CA ILE A 15 23.80 14.60 30.67
C ILE A 15 24.50 13.66 31.66
N PRO A 16 23.98 13.47 32.89
CA PRO A 16 24.47 12.42 33.76
C PRO A 16 24.25 11.06 33.10
N ALA A 17 25.26 10.19 33.17
CA ALA A 17 25.23 8.83 32.62
C ALA A 17 24.00 8.08 33.14
N SER A 18 22.96 8.02 32.30
CA SER A 18 21.74 7.27 32.60
C SER A 18 22.08 5.79 32.53
N SER A 19 21.84 5.13 33.65
CA SER A 19 22.08 3.73 33.89
C SER A 19 21.20 2.92 32.93
N GLU A 20 21.79 2.25 31.95
CA GLU A 20 21.07 1.26 31.12
C GLU A 20 20.63 0.08 32.00
N PRO A 21 19.32 -0.22 32.14
CA PRO A 21 18.91 -1.55 32.55
C PRO A 21 19.13 -2.51 31.38
N ARG A 22 20.15 -3.37 31.51
CA ARG A 22 20.39 -4.51 30.61
C ARG A 22 19.18 -5.45 30.64
N LEU A 23 18.26 -5.28 29.70
CA LEU A 23 17.21 -6.27 29.44
C LEU A 23 17.83 -7.45 28.71
N LYS A 24 18.14 -8.52 29.46
CA LYS A 24 18.41 -9.84 28.92
C LYS A 24 17.10 -10.43 28.39
N VAL A 25 16.83 -10.22 27.11
CA VAL A 25 15.80 -10.97 26.39
C VAL A 25 16.37 -12.36 26.11
N LYS A 26 15.91 -13.35 26.87
CA LYS A 26 16.10 -14.76 26.57
C LYS A 26 14.94 -15.20 25.68
N VAL A 27 15.16 -15.19 24.36
CA VAL A 27 14.27 -15.83 23.39
C VAL A 27 14.65 -17.30 23.33
N GLU A 28 13.83 -18.13 23.97
CA GLU A 28 13.86 -19.58 23.84
C GLU A 28 13.05 -19.92 22.59
N GLY A 29 13.75 -20.24 21.51
CA GLY A 29 13.17 -20.55 20.21
C GLY A 29 12.67 -21.98 20.17
N ASP A 30 11.36 -22.16 20.32
CA ASP A 30 10.69 -23.43 20.03
C ASP A 30 10.32 -23.43 18.53
N SER A 31 11.13 -24.15 17.74
CA SER A 31 10.97 -24.27 16.29
C SER A 31 10.01 -25.41 15.98
N HIS A 32 8.73 -25.08 15.78
CA HIS A 32 7.79 -26.01 15.17
C HIS A 32 8.00 -26.03 13.65
N MET A 33 8.55 -27.15 13.16
CA MET A 33 8.58 -27.50 11.75
C MET A 33 7.15 -27.78 11.26
N ILE A 34 6.69 -26.98 10.30
CA ILE A 34 5.50 -27.27 9.49
C ILE A 34 6.01 -27.69 8.11
N GLU A 35 6.00 -28.99 7.85
CA GLU A 35 6.07 -29.53 6.49
C GLU A 35 4.79 -29.12 5.75
N ILE A 36 4.94 -28.30 4.71
CA ILE A 36 3.88 -28.04 3.74
C ILE A 36 4.21 -28.89 2.52
N ASP A 37 3.60 -30.07 2.47
CA ASP A 37 3.66 -30.98 1.34
C ASP A 37 3.08 -30.30 0.10
N SER A 38 3.90 -30.28 -0.95
CA SER A 38 3.59 -29.68 -2.24
C SER A 38 2.72 -30.61 -3.10
N ALA A 39 1.87 -29.99 -3.91
CA ALA A 39 0.84 -30.58 -4.76
C ALA A 39 1.27 -31.74 -5.67
N PRO A 40 0.28 -32.43 -6.28
CA PRO A 40 0.31 -32.49 -7.73
C PRO A 40 -0.99 -32.04 -8.42
N ALA A 41 -0.78 -31.31 -9.51
CA ALA A 41 -1.76 -30.91 -10.50
C ALA A 41 -2.34 -32.11 -11.27
N SER A 42 -3.63 -32.03 -11.58
CA SER A 42 -4.36 -32.79 -12.60
C SER A 42 -5.67 -32.00 -12.81
N GLY A 43 -6.21 -31.71 -13.99
CA GLY A 43 -5.98 -32.18 -15.34
C GLY A 43 -7.34 -32.17 -16.05
N LEU A 44 -7.36 -31.66 -17.29
CA LEU A 44 -8.27 -31.98 -18.41
C LEU A 44 -9.73 -31.47 -18.45
N ALA A 45 -10.06 -30.85 -19.60
CA ALA A 45 -11.13 -31.20 -20.55
C ALA A 45 -11.74 -29.92 -21.17
N SER A 46 -11.39 -29.55 -22.41
CA SER A 46 -12.04 -29.97 -23.67
C SER A 46 -13.56 -29.79 -23.69
N GLY A 47 -14.01 -28.78 -24.42
CA GLY A 47 -15.42 -28.58 -24.78
C GLY A 47 -15.53 -27.63 -25.98
N SER A 48 -15.47 -28.21 -27.18
CA SER A 48 -15.85 -27.57 -28.44
C SER A 48 -17.34 -27.26 -28.47
N GLY A 49 -17.71 -26.08 -28.99
CA GLY A 49 -19.08 -25.72 -29.30
C GLY A 49 -19.14 -24.69 -30.43
N SER A 50 -19.65 -25.14 -31.58
CA SER A 50 -20.05 -24.35 -32.76
C SER A 50 -21.06 -23.25 -32.37
N GLY A 51 -21.04 -22.04 -32.92
CA GLY A 51 -21.36 -21.74 -34.33
C GLY A 51 -22.81 -21.24 -34.44
N PHE A 52 -23.00 -19.93 -34.63
CA PHE A 52 -24.11 -19.30 -35.37
C PHE A 52 -23.70 -17.83 -35.65
N GLU A 53 -23.52 -17.46 -36.91
CA GLU A 53 -24.49 -16.86 -37.84
C GLU A 53 -24.44 -15.33 -37.86
N SER A 54 -24.12 -14.84 -39.06
CA SER A 54 -24.00 -13.46 -39.49
C SER A 54 -25.28 -12.66 -39.31
N GLY A 55 -25.14 -11.42 -38.83
CA GLY A 55 -26.19 -10.40 -38.84
C GLY A 55 -25.58 -9.02 -38.96
N VAL A 56 -25.24 -8.62 -40.20
CA VAL A 56 -24.96 -7.23 -40.56
C VAL A 56 -26.25 -6.43 -40.39
N SER A 57 -26.35 -5.67 -39.29
CA SER A 57 -27.35 -4.63 -39.13
C SER A 57 -26.64 -3.28 -39.17
N SER A 58 -26.73 -2.64 -40.32
CA SER A 58 -26.31 -1.24 -40.53
C SER A 58 -27.26 -0.33 -39.75
N GLY A 59 -26.98 -0.16 -38.46
CA GLY A 59 -27.60 0.85 -37.61
C GLY A 59 -27.02 2.24 -37.87
N PRO A 60 -27.81 3.30 -37.66
CA PRO A 60 -27.37 4.68 -37.87
C PRO A 60 -26.15 4.98 -36.99
N ARG A 61 -25.15 5.63 -37.59
CA ARG A 61 -23.93 6.13 -36.94
C ARG A 61 -24.32 7.10 -35.80
N LEU A 62 -24.59 6.55 -34.62
CA LEU A 62 -24.52 7.31 -33.38
C LEU A 62 -23.08 7.78 -33.26
N ARG A 63 -22.92 9.10 -33.33
CA ARG A 63 -21.65 9.78 -33.15
C ARG A 63 -21.00 9.26 -31.89
N ARG A 64 -19.77 8.77 -32.05
CA ARG A 64 -18.96 8.17 -31.01
C ARG A 64 -18.17 9.25 -30.25
N ASP A 65 -18.73 10.46 -30.21
CA ASP A 65 -18.07 11.69 -29.78
C ASP A 65 -18.69 12.30 -28.51
N ASP A 66 -19.69 11.65 -27.89
CA ASP A 66 -20.39 12.14 -26.68
C ASP A 66 -20.31 11.15 -25.50
N MET A 67 -19.21 10.39 -25.38
CA MET A 67 -18.79 9.85 -24.08
C MET A 67 -17.62 10.66 -23.55
N ASP A 68 -17.85 11.97 -23.42
CA ASP A 68 -17.13 12.80 -22.47
C ASP A 68 -17.57 12.35 -21.06
N LEU A 69 -17.05 11.17 -20.68
CA LEU A 69 -17.08 10.69 -19.31
C LEU A 69 -16.15 11.62 -18.54
N ASN A 70 -16.71 12.76 -18.15
CA ASN A 70 -16.20 13.69 -17.17
C ASN A 70 -16.01 12.90 -15.86
N LEU A 71 -14.91 12.14 -15.81
CA LEU A 71 -14.50 11.27 -14.72
C LEU A 71 -14.06 12.11 -13.50
N ASP A 72 -14.09 13.44 -13.63
CA ASP A 72 -13.67 14.44 -12.66
C ASP A 72 -14.83 14.94 -11.76
N ASP A 73 -16.10 14.60 -12.05
CA ASP A 73 -17.24 14.92 -11.16
C ASP A 73 -17.49 13.83 -10.09
N ARG A 74 -16.64 12.79 -10.04
CA ARG A 74 -16.70 11.79 -8.97
C ARG A 74 -16.13 12.42 -7.69
N PRO A 75 -16.85 12.40 -6.56
CA PRO A 75 -16.33 12.94 -5.31
C PRO A 75 -14.97 12.30 -4.99
N PRO A 76 -13.99 13.08 -4.51
CA PRO A 76 -12.67 12.57 -4.18
C PRO A 76 -12.85 11.45 -3.15
N SER A 77 -12.30 10.29 -3.47
CA SER A 77 -12.38 9.13 -2.59
C SER A 77 -11.76 9.42 -1.23
N ALA A 78 -12.12 8.64 -0.21
CA ALA A 78 -11.52 8.77 1.11
C ALA A 78 -9.98 8.61 1.04
N ALA A 79 -9.51 7.70 0.19
CA ALA A 79 -8.09 7.52 -0.12
C ALA A 79 -7.44 8.80 -0.69
N ARG A 80 -8.12 9.50 -1.61
CA ARG A 80 -7.60 10.75 -2.18
C ARG A 80 -7.58 11.87 -1.15
N ALA A 81 -8.68 12.06 -0.41
CA ALA A 81 -8.76 13.06 0.65
C ALA A 81 -7.69 12.84 1.74
N PHE A 82 -7.44 11.58 2.10
CA PHE A 82 -6.39 11.20 3.05
C PHE A 82 -4.98 11.54 2.53
N LEU A 83 -4.69 11.18 1.27
CA LEU A 83 -3.38 11.43 0.66
C LEU A 83 -3.11 12.90 0.35
N ASP A 84 -4.15 13.67 0.03
CA ASP A 84 -4.07 15.12 -0.16
C ASP A 84 -3.89 15.87 1.18
N GLY A 85 -4.29 15.27 2.30
CA GLY A 85 -4.07 15.80 3.65
C GLY A 85 -2.64 15.64 4.19
N LEU A 86 -1.76 14.95 3.46
CA LEU A 86 -0.36 14.78 3.86
C LEU A 86 0.44 16.08 3.69
N ARG A 87 1.52 16.25 4.48
CA ARG A 87 2.41 17.44 4.37
C ARG A 87 2.92 17.68 2.94
N ARG A 88 3.12 16.59 2.19
CA ARG A 88 3.30 16.62 0.75
C ARG A 88 2.12 15.85 0.15
N PRO A 89 1.25 16.50 -0.63
CA PRO A 89 0.06 15.84 -1.17
C PRO A 89 0.47 14.74 -2.14
N LEU A 90 -0.07 13.54 -1.91
CA LEU A 90 0.16 12.36 -2.74
C LEU A 90 -1.13 11.90 -3.45
N GLY A 91 -2.03 12.83 -3.80
CA GLY A 91 -3.30 12.49 -4.45
C GLY A 91 -3.15 11.65 -5.73
N HIS A 92 -2.02 11.74 -6.43
CA HIS A 92 -1.71 10.90 -7.60
C HIS A 92 -1.60 9.40 -7.24
N ALA A 93 -1.25 9.07 -6.01
CA ALA A 93 -1.14 7.69 -5.53
C ALA A 93 -2.51 7.06 -5.20
N ALA A 94 -3.57 7.88 -5.10
CA ALA A 94 -4.92 7.41 -4.79
C ALA A 94 -5.43 6.39 -5.83
N ARG A 95 -5.04 6.53 -7.10
CA ARG A 95 -5.40 5.56 -8.15
C ARG A 95 -4.84 4.16 -7.87
N HIS A 96 -3.66 4.09 -7.25
CA HIS A 96 -3.01 2.82 -6.95
C HIS A 96 -3.69 2.14 -5.75
N LEU A 97 -4.09 2.92 -4.75
CA LEU A 97 -4.94 2.44 -3.65
C LEU A 97 -6.31 1.98 -4.15
N HIS A 98 -6.90 2.69 -5.12
CA HIS A 98 -8.17 2.29 -5.75
C HIS A 98 -8.08 0.98 -6.50
N ALA A 99 -6.98 0.75 -7.22
CA ALA A 99 -6.74 -0.52 -7.90
C ALA A 99 -6.66 -1.71 -6.91
N LEU A 100 -6.35 -1.43 -5.64
CA LEU A 100 -6.32 -2.41 -4.55
C LEU A 100 -7.64 -2.49 -3.76
N GLY A 101 -8.68 -1.77 -4.20
CA GLY A 101 -10.00 -1.76 -3.56
C GLY A 101 -10.16 -0.78 -2.40
N VAL A 102 -9.17 0.07 -2.13
CA VAL A 102 -9.21 1.03 -1.03
C VAL A 102 -9.91 2.31 -1.48
N VAL A 103 -11.22 2.38 -1.28
CA VAL A 103 -12.05 3.48 -1.79
C VAL A 103 -12.73 4.24 -0.67
N SER A 104 -13.16 3.54 0.37
CA SER A 104 -13.89 4.07 1.52
C SER A 104 -12.98 4.37 2.72
N GLU A 105 -13.53 5.10 3.68
CA GLU A 105 -12.84 5.38 4.94
C GLU A 105 -12.67 4.12 5.79
N ALA A 106 -13.65 3.21 5.75
CA ALA A 106 -13.56 1.91 6.42
C ALA A 106 -12.42 1.04 5.86
N ASP A 107 -12.17 1.09 4.54
CA ASP A 107 -11.07 0.34 3.93
C ASP A 107 -9.71 0.89 4.39
N LEU A 108 -9.59 2.22 4.51
CA LEU A 108 -8.39 2.87 5.04
C LEU A 108 -8.16 2.50 6.50
N ASP A 109 -9.21 2.56 7.33
CA ASP A 109 -9.11 2.22 8.75
C ASP A 109 -8.73 0.76 8.92
N LEU A 110 -9.33 -0.15 8.14
CA LEU A 110 -8.98 -1.57 8.13
C LEU A 110 -7.49 -1.78 7.82
N ILE A 111 -6.96 -1.13 6.78
CA ILE A 111 -5.52 -1.21 6.45
C ILE A 111 -4.67 -0.65 7.58
N CYS A 112 -5.09 0.44 8.23
CA CYS A 112 -4.38 1.01 9.36
C CYS A 112 -4.32 0.05 10.57
N THR A 113 -5.31 -0.85 10.72
CA THR A 113 -5.31 -1.88 11.78
C THR A 113 -4.47 -3.11 11.47
N MET A 114 -3.97 -3.26 10.23
CA MET A 114 -3.21 -4.43 9.77
C MET A 114 -1.76 -4.05 9.42
N PRO A 115 -0.88 -3.83 10.42
CA PRO A 115 0.51 -3.44 10.17
C PRO A 115 1.30 -4.49 9.39
N ASP A 116 0.96 -5.77 9.54
CA ASP A 116 1.61 -6.87 8.82
C ASP A 116 1.34 -6.80 7.30
N ALA A 117 0.18 -6.26 6.91
CA ALA A 117 -0.19 -6.09 5.50
C ALA A 117 0.51 -4.89 4.83
N TRP A 118 1.19 -4.03 5.60
CA TRP A 118 1.82 -2.84 5.04
C TRP A 118 2.98 -3.18 4.13
N ASP A 119 3.78 -4.20 4.44
CA ASP A 119 4.95 -4.50 3.63
C ASP A 119 4.54 -5.03 2.25
N GLU A 120 3.52 -5.91 2.18
CA GLU A 120 2.93 -6.37 0.91
C GLU A 120 2.29 -5.22 0.12
N LEU A 121 1.53 -4.36 0.80
CA LEU A 121 0.93 -3.18 0.20
C LEU A 121 1.99 -2.24 -0.40
N GLY A 122 3.10 -2.04 0.31
CA GLY A 122 4.23 -1.25 -0.14
C GLY A 122 4.89 -1.81 -1.38
N GLU A 123 5.06 -3.13 -1.45
CA GLU A 123 5.56 -3.79 -2.67
C GLU A 123 4.62 -3.60 -3.86
N LEU A 124 3.32 -3.79 -3.66
CA LEU A 124 2.32 -3.62 -4.71
C LEU A 124 2.29 -2.18 -5.23
N LEU A 125 2.30 -1.20 -4.32
CA LEU A 125 2.35 0.22 -4.68
C LEU A 125 3.65 0.56 -5.41
N THR A 126 4.79 0.04 -4.96
CA THR A 126 6.08 0.28 -5.61
C THR A 126 6.14 -0.33 -7.01
N ARG A 127 5.63 -1.56 -7.19
CA ARG A 127 5.50 -2.19 -8.52
C ARG A 127 4.57 -1.42 -9.44
N SER A 128 3.56 -0.74 -8.89
CA SER A 128 2.60 0.07 -9.65
C SER A 128 3.12 1.46 -10.05
N GLY A 129 4.31 1.86 -9.58
CA GLY A 129 4.96 3.11 -9.94
C GLY A 129 5.00 4.18 -8.86
N VAL A 130 4.57 3.87 -7.63
CA VAL A 130 4.79 4.73 -6.46
C VAL A 130 6.27 4.61 -6.04
N SER A 131 6.96 5.70 -5.81
CA SER A 131 8.35 5.63 -5.34
C SER A 131 8.42 5.11 -3.90
N VAL A 132 9.57 4.51 -3.53
CA VAL A 132 9.80 4.03 -2.16
C VAL A 132 9.64 5.18 -1.14
N ILE A 133 10.04 6.39 -1.48
CA ILE A 133 9.93 7.56 -0.60
C ILE A 133 8.45 7.93 -0.38
N GLU A 134 7.64 7.92 -1.43
CA GLU A 134 6.20 8.18 -1.33
C GLU A 134 5.51 7.10 -0.51
N TRP A 135 5.88 5.83 -0.71
CA TRP A 135 5.38 4.74 0.12
C TRP A 135 5.73 4.94 1.61
N LEU A 136 6.97 5.33 1.94
CA LEU A 136 7.36 5.61 3.33
C LEU A 136 6.52 6.73 3.95
N MET A 137 6.16 7.76 3.17
CA MET A 137 5.25 8.80 3.64
C MET A 137 3.83 8.26 3.90
N VAL A 138 3.30 7.43 3.01
CA VAL A 138 1.99 6.79 3.18
C VAL A 138 2.00 5.87 4.41
N LYS A 139 3.05 5.07 4.59
CA LYS A 139 3.24 4.19 5.74
C LYS A 139 3.26 4.98 7.06
N GLU A 140 3.93 6.13 7.09
CA GLU A 140 3.93 7.00 8.28
C GLU A 140 2.55 7.61 8.55
N ALA A 141 1.80 7.95 7.50
CA ALA A 141 0.43 8.42 7.63
C ALA A 141 -0.50 7.34 8.18
N PHE A 142 -0.36 6.08 7.72
CA PHE A 142 -1.11 4.94 8.26
C PHE A 142 -0.80 4.71 9.74
N LYS A 143 0.47 4.82 10.18
CA LYS A 143 0.80 4.77 11.61
C LYS A 143 0.12 5.87 12.40
N GLY A 144 0.12 7.10 11.87
CA GLY A 144 -0.54 8.24 12.51
C GLY A 144 -2.03 7.97 12.70
N ARG A 145 -2.70 7.49 11.65
CA ARG A 145 -4.12 7.15 11.67
C ARG A 145 -4.42 5.95 12.57
N ALA A 146 -3.62 4.89 12.52
CA ALA A 146 -3.77 3.71 13.37
C ALA A 146 -3.76 4.06 14.86
N ARG A 147 -2.87 4.97 15.29
CA ARG A 147 -2.84 5.47 16.68
C ARG A 147 -4.13 6.18 17.09
N LEU A 148 -4.77 6.90 16.16
CA LEU A 148 -6.05 7.57 16.41
C LEU A 148 -7.18 6.55 16.52
N VAL A 149 -7.22 5.56 15.62
CA VAL A 149 -8.22 4.48 15.66
C VAL A 149 -8.10 3.67 16.96
N SER A 150 -6.87 3.30 17.35
CA SER A 150 -6.63 2.56 18.61
C SER A 150 -6.89 3.37 19.88
N ALA A 151 -6.95 4.71 19.81
CA ALA A 151 -7.26 5.56 20.97
C ALA A 151 -8.76 5.75 21.21
N VAL A 152 -9.61 5.37 20.24
CA VAL A 152 -11.07 5.50 20.30
C VAL A 152 -11.75 4.21 20.80
N VAL A 153 -11.03 3.09 20.84
CA VAL A 153 -11.46 1.77 21.34
C VAL A 153 -11.07 1.60 22.80
#